data_AF-A0ABD0NFC4-F1
#
_entry.id   AF-A0ABD0NFC4-F1
#
_cell.length_a   1.000
_cell.length_b   1.000
_cell.length_c   1.000
_cell.angle_alpha   90.00
_cell.angle_beta   90.00
_cell.angle_gamma   90.00
#
_symmetry.space_group_name_H-M   'P 1'
#
loop_
_entity.id
_entity.type
_entity.pdbx_description
1 polymer ?
#
loop_
_entity_poly.entity_id
_entity_poly.type
_entity_poly.pdbx_seq_one_letter_code
_entity_poly.pdbx_strand_id
1 'polypeptide(L)' 'IGYTVGNLSSKPERDVLMQDFYVVESIFFPSEGSNLTPAHHFPDFRFKTYAPVAFRYFRELFGIRPDDYL' A
#
# COMPACT_ATOMS: atom_id res chain seq x y z
N ILE A 1 -4.93 2.07 -5.08
CA ILE A 1 -4.52 2.13 -3.65
C ILE A 1 -5.00 0.91 -2.83
N GLY A 2 -6.16 0.33 -3.14
CA GLY A 2 -6.72 -0.87 -2.48
C GLY A 2 -5.73 -2.01 -2.28
N TYR A 3 -4.97 -2.38 -3.31
CA TYR A 3 -3.96 -3.45 -3.22
C TYR A 3 -2.95 -3.20 -2.08
N THR A 4 -2.34 -2.02 -2.04
CA THR A 4 -1.32 -1.68 -1.04
C THR A 4 -1.90 -1.61 0.38
N VAL A 5 -3.01 -0.90 0.57
CA VAL A 5 -3.60 -0.74 1.90
C VAL A 5 -4.15 -2.06 2.41
N GLY A 6 -4.83 -2.84 1.56
CA GLY A 6 -5.30 -4.18 1.90
C GLY A 6 -4.17 -5.13 2.28
N ASN A 7 -3.05 -5.09 1.53
CA ASN A 7 -1.85 -5.87 1.88
C ASN A 7 -1.16 -5.40 3.17
N LEU A 8 -1.33 -4.13 3.56
CA LEU A 8 -0.79 -3.62 4.82
C LEU A 8 -1.71 -3.96 6.00
N SER A 9 -3.03 -3.96 5.81
CA SER A 9 -4.01 -4.35 6.83
C SER A 9 -3.89 -5.83 7.22
N SER A 10 -3.35 -6.69 6.35
CA SER A 10 -3.06 -8.10 6.68
C SER A 10 -1.78 -8.31 7.50
N LYS A 11 -0.89 -7.30 7.58
CA LYS A 11 0.33 -7.34 8.40
C LYS A 11 0.02 -6.91 9.84
N PRO A 12 0.60 -7.56 10.86
CA PRO A 12 0.37 -7.20 12.26
C PRO A 12 0.71 -5.72 12.51
N GLU A 13 -0.05 -5.13 13.43
CA GLU A 13 0.26 -3.80 13.96
C GLU A 13 1.59 -3.84 14.72
N ARG A 14 2.38 -2.78 14.51
CA ARG A 14 3.64 -2.53 15.20
C ARG A 14 3.96 -1.05 15.15
N ASP A 15 4.78 -0.61 16.09
CA ASP A 15 5.28 0.76 16.14
C ASP A 15 6.11 1.11 14.90
N VAL A 16 6.07 2.40 14.55
CA VAL A 16 6.89 2.97 13.48
C VAL A 16 8.32 3.09 13.96
N LEU A 17 9.25 2.52 13.21
CA LEU A 17 10.69 2.65 13.42
C LEU A 17 11.28 3.65 12.42
N MET A 18 12.43 4.24 12.74
CA MET A 18 13.06 5.24 11.86
C MET A 18 13.41 4.68 10.47
N GLN A 19 13.63 3.37 10.37
CA GLN A 19 13.87 2.66 9.12
C GLN A 19 12.64 2.66 8.19
N ASP A 20 11.43 2.71 8.75
CA ASP A 20 10.18 2.63 7.98
C ASP A 20 9.98 3.83 7.05
N PHE A 21 10.59 4.97 7.37
CA PHE A 21 10.55 6.16 6.51
C PHE A 21 11.35 6.01 5.22
N TYR A 22 12.28 5.06 5.15
CA TYR A 22 13.09 4.78 3.96
C TYR A 22 12.51 3.66 3.10
N VAL A 23 11.45 2.98 3.55
CA VAL A 23 10.84 1.85 2.83
C VAL A 23 10.06 2.37 1.62
N VAL A 24 10.33 1.79 0.45
CA VAL A 24 9.54 2.01 -0.77
C VAL A 24 9.13 0.65 -1.33
N GLU A 25 7.84 0.35 -1.31
CA GLU A 25 7.27 -0.83 -1.95
C GLU A 25 6.91 -0.48 -3.40
N SER A 26 7.33 -1.30 -4.37
CA SER A 26 7.04 -1.11 -5.80
C SER A 26 6.36 -2.36 -6.35
N ILE A 27 5.10 -2.24 -6.75
CA ILE A 27 4.31 -3.33 -7.32
C ILE A 27 4.10 -3.07 -8.81
N PHE A 28 4.26 -4.10 -9.63
CA PHE A 28 4.03 -4.02 -11.07
C PHE A 28 2.58 -4.43 -11.40
N PHE A 29 1.92 -3.64 -12.24
CA PHE A 29 0.56 -3.82 -12.71
C PHE A 29 0.61 -3.95 -14.24
N PRO A 30 0.79 -5.17 -14.78
CA PRO A 30 0.65 -5.43 -16.21
C PRO A 30 -0.81 -5.38 -16.63
N SER A 31 -1.08 -4.88 -17.84
CA SER A 31 -2.44 -4.80 -18.41
C SER A 31 -3.12 -6.15 -18.51
N GLU A 32 -2.36 -7.21 -18.82
CA GLU A 32 -2.83 -8.58 -18.90
C GLU A 32 -3.08 -9.24 -17.53
N GLY A 33 -2.68 -8.57 -16.44
CA GLY A 33 -2.74 -9.12 -15.09
C GLY A 33 -1.59 -10.05 -14.75
N SER A 34 -1.53 -10.46 -13.49
CA SER A 34 -0.53 -11.39 -12.95
C SER A 34 -1.16 -12.20 -11.81
N ASN A 35 -0.41 -13.15 -11.24
CA ASN A 35 -0.84 -13.89 -10.04
C ASN A 35 -1.08 -12.97 -8.83
N LEU A 36 -0.54 -11.75 -8.86
CA LEU A 36 -0.57 -10.81 -7.75
C LEU A 36 -1.53 -9.64 -7.99
N THR A 37 -1.66 -9.20 -9.25
CA THR A 37 -2.41 -7.99 -9.63
C THR A 37 -3.42 -8.34 -10.72
N PRO A 38 -4.69 -7.93 -10.59
CA PRO A 38 -5.71 -8.24 -11.59
C PRO A 38 -5.42 -7.53 -12.94
N ALA A 39 -5.94 -8.09 -14.03
CA ALA A 39 -5.90 -7.48 -15.35
C ALA A 39 -6.70 -6.17 -15.39
N HIS A 40 -6.30 -5.24 -16.26
CA HIS A 40 -6.93 -3.93 -16.40
C HIS A 40 -6.73 -3.31 -17.79
N HIS A 41 -7.53 -2.30 -18.14
CA HIS A 41 -7.50 -1.64 -19.46
C HIS A 41 -6.45 -0.53 -19.63
N PHE A 42 -5.70 -0.20 -18.57
CA PHE A 42 -4.62 0.79 -18.63
C PHE A 42 -3.30 0.17 -19.13
N PRO A 43 -2.37 0.96 -19.72
CA PRO A 43 -1.02 0.51 -20.01
C PRO A 43 -0.30 0.00 -18.75
N ASP A 44 0.67 -0.88 -18.94
CA ASP A 44 1.54 -1.38 -17.86
C ASP A 44 2.11 -0.24 -17.01
N PHE A 45 1.97 -0.36 -15.69
CA PHE A 45 2.51 0.64 -14.77
C PHE A 45 3.10 0.03 -13.51
N ARG A 46 3.89 0.82 -12.78
CA ARG A 46 4.36 0.48 -11.44
C ARG A 46 3.73 1.40 -10.41
N PHE A 47 3.12 0.81 -9.40
CA PHE A 47 2.62 1.54 -8.26
C PHE A 47 3.67 1.56 -7.16
N LYS A 48 4.11 2.75 -6.75
CA LYS A 48 5.07 2.93 -5.65
C LYS A 48 4.37 3.44 -4.41
N THR A 49 4.62 2.77 -3.29
CA THR A 49 4.16 3.17 -1.97
C THR A 49 5.37 3.54 -1.12
N TYR A 50 5.37 4.77 -0.61
CA TYR A 50 6.45 5.29 0.22
C TYR A 50 6.04 5.19 1.69
N ALA A 51 6.97 4.75 2.55
CA ALA A 51 6.81 4.63 3.99
C ALA A 51 5.45 4.05 4.44
N PRO A 52 5.03 2.87 3.92
CA PRO A 52 3.68 2.34 4.11
C PRO A 52 3.26 2.24 5.58
N VAL A 53 4.17 1.80 6.45
CA VAL A 53 3.92 1.67 7.90
C VAL A 53 3.74 3.04 8.55
N ALA A 54 4.57 4.04 8.19
CA ALA A 54 4.45 5.39 8.72
C ALA A 54 3.12 6.04 8.31
N PHE A 55 2.70 5.88 7.05
CA PHE A 55 1.40 6.40 6.59
C PHE A 55 0.19 5.63 7.14
N ARG A 56 0.33 4.37 7.58
CA ARG A 56 -0.69 3.71 8.40
C ARG A 56 -0.83 4.41 9.75
N TYR A 57 0.29 4.59 10.45
CA TYR A 57 0.32 5.29 11.73
C TYR A 57 -0.23 6.73 11.64
N PHE A 58 0.13 7.49 10.61
CA PHE A 58 -0.42 8.83 10.42
C PHE A 58 -1.92 8.83 10.18
N ARG A 59 -2.45 7.87 9.41
CA ARG A 59 -3.91 7.75 9.21
C ARG A 59 -4.63 7.47 10.53
N GLU A 60 -4.11 6.57 11.35
CA GLU A 60 -4.64 6.28 12.69
C GLU A 60 -4.60 7.50 13.61
N LEU A 61 -3.48 8.24 13.62
CA LEU A 61 -3.35 9.50 14.38
C LEU A 61 -4.39 10.55 13.98
N PHE A 62 -4.74 10.62 12.69
CA PHE A 62 -5.78 11.51 12.18
C PHE A 62 -7.20 10.92 12.26
N GLY A 63 -7.37 9.74 12.85
CA GLY A 63 -8.67 9.07 12.98
C GLY A 63 -9.26 8.60 11.66
N ILE A 64 -8.44 8.43 10.61
CA ILE A 64 -8.88 7.99 9.28
C ILE A 64 -8.91 6.46 9.28
N ARG A 65 -10.12 5.88 9.24
CA ARG A 65 -10.28 4.42 9.18
C ARG A 65 -9.79 3.89 7.83
N PRO A 66 -9.20 2.69 7.77
CA PRO A 66 -8.75 2.10 6.50
C PRO A 66 -9.87 1.98 5.46
N ASP A 67 -11.09 1.65 5.89
CA ASP A 67 -12.25 1.49 5.00
C ASP A 67 -12.73 2.83 4.40
N ASP A 68 -12.62 3.92 5.15
CA ASP A 68 -12.99 5.26 4.67
C ASP A 68 -11.96 5.84 3.69
N TYR A 69 -10.74 5.31 3.73
CA TYR A 69 -9.63 5.72 2.86
C TYR A 69 -9.62 4.99 1.51
N LEU A 70 -10.32 3.85 1.41
CA LEU A 70 -10.31 2.96 0.25
C LEU A 70 -11.54 3.12 -0.64
#